data_AF-I3SD99-F1
#
_entry.id   AF-I3SD99-F1
#
_cell.length_a   1.000
_cell.length_b   1.000
_cell.length_c   1.000
_cell.angle_alpha   90.00
_cell.angle_beta   90.00
_cell.angle_gamma   90.00
#
_symmetry.space_group_name_H-M   'P 1'
#
loop_
_entity.id
_entity.type
_entity.pdbx_description
1 polymer ?
#
loop_
_entity_poly.entity_id
_entity_poly.type
_entity_poly.pdbx_seq_one_letter_code
_entity_poly.pdbx_strand_id
1 'polypeptide(L)'
;MRNHLQFLWRHILVFLLLSVSYQVEAKSTIEPCSSGFPCPSLLSYILPWDSKLSEIATRFSVNVSNILAANSVFPITPSSGHQILSAKSIVKIPFSCPCVDGIRRSISTIYNVEASDTLASISEGYGGLVGAEQIKTMNSINETNPLTYGSSIVIPLPCKCLNNVNNGDTTVYMSYVVQKGQSLGSIATMYGTTVSDLESVNGLGQMQLIQETYYLFLLQHVHQQP
;
A
#
# COMPACT_ATOMS: atom_id res chain seq x y z
N MET A 1 -56.30 27.74 11.71
CA MET A 1 -55.33 27.36 10.66
C MET A 1 -53.97 28.02 10.91
N ARG A 2 -53.32 27.72 12.03
CA ARG A 2 -52.00 28.25 12.39
C ARG A 2 -51.42 27.28 13.41
N ASN A 3 -50.70 26.24 12.96
CA ASN A 3 -49.78 25.42 13.79
C ASN A 3 -49.18 24.20 13.07
N HIS A 4 -49.58 23.83 11.85
CA HIS A 4 -48.94 22.71 11.14
C HIS A 4 -47.66 23.08 10.35
N LEU A 5 -47.43 24.37 10.06
CA LEU A 5 -46.31 24.81 9.22
C LEU A 5 -44.96 24.93 9.97
N GLN A 6 -44.98 25.01 11.31
CA GLN A 6 -43.75 25.13 12.12
C GLN A 6 -43.12 23.78 12.48
N PHE A 7 -43.88 22.68 12.40
CA PHE A 7 -43.38 21.35 12.74
C PHE A 7 -42.56 20.71 11.60
N LEU A 8 -42.95 20.99 10.36
CA LEU A 8 -42.24 20.50 9.16
C LEU A 8 -40.85 21.15 9.00
N TRP A 9 -40.66 22.39 9.42
CA TRP A 9 -39.38 23.08 9.25
C TRP A 9 -38.28 22.57 10.20
N ARG A 10 -38.65 22.14 11.42
CA ARG A 10 -37.71 21.55 12.37
C ARG A 10 -37.17 20.19 11.93
N HIS A 11 -37.97 19.38 11.22
CA HIS A 11 -37.52 18.08 10.73
C HIS A 11 -36.68 18.17 9.46
N ILE A 12 -36.94 19.17 8.60
CA ILE A 12 -36.11 19.45 7.42
C ILE A 12 -34.70 19.92 7.83
N LEU A 13 -34.58 20.73 8.90
CA LEU A 13 -33.29 21.20 9.40
C LEU A 13 -32.43 20.10 10.05
N VAL A 14 -33.06 19.10 10.67
CA VAL A 14 -32.35 17.95 11.28
C VAL A 14 -31.89 16.94 10.22
N PHE A 15 -32.65 16.76 9.13
CA PHE A 15 -32.22 15.92 8.01
C PHE A 15 -31.07 16.53 7.19
N LEU A 16 -30.98 17.87 7.12
CA LEU A 16 -29.89 18.59 6.47
C LEU A 16 -28.55 18.56 7.24
N LEU A 17 -28.56 18.18 8.52
CA LEU A 17 -27.36 18.09 9.37
C LEU A 17 -26.72 16.69 9.40
N LEU A 18 -27.35 15.67 8.81
CA LEU A 18 -26.88 14.27 8.83
C LEU A 18 -26.31 13.77 7.49
N SER A 19 -26.27 14.61 6.45
CA SER A 19 -25.67 14.26 5.16
C SER A 19 -24.34 14.97 4.91
N VAL A 20 -23.52 15.14 5.95
CA VAL A 20 -22.08 15.36 5.71
C VAL A 20 -21.50 13.98 5.44
N SER A 21 -21.58 13.56 4.18
CA SER A 21 -20.78 12.45 3.69
C SER A 21 -19.32 12.88 3.83
N TYR A 22 -18.64 12.41 4.88
CA TYR A 22 -17.19 12.53 4.99
C TYR A 22 -16.60 11.70 3.85
N GLN A 23 -16.31 12.35 2.73
CA GLN A 23 -15.43 11.78 1.71
C GLN A 23 -14.05 11.69 2.37
N VAL A 24 -13.68 10.49 2.80
CA VAL A 24 -12.30 10.21 3.21
C VAL A 24 -11.51 10.15 1.91
N GLU A 25 -10.90 11.27 1.52
CA GLU A 25 -9.89 11.25 0.48
C GLU A 25 -8.72 10.41 0.98
N ALA A 26 -8.50 9.25 0.35
CA ALA A 26 -7.30 8.47 0.56
C ALA A 26 -6.11 9.37 0.17
N LYS A 27 -5.37 9.87 1.17
CA LYS A 27 -4.19 10.69 0.94
C LYS A 27 -3.11 9.81 0.33
N SER A 28 -3.10 9.74 -1.00
CA SER A 28 -2.06 9.09 -1.77
C SER A 28 -0.75 9.85 -1.56
N THR A 29 0.26 9.21 -0.97
CA THR A 29 1.62 9.76 -0.99
C THR A 29 2.18 9.61 -2.39
N ILE A 30 2.02 10.66 -3.22
CA ILE A 30 2.65 10.75 -4.53
C ILE A 30 4.14 11.03 -4.29
N GLU A 31 5.00 10.12 -4.72
CA GLU A 31 6.46 10.29 -4.67
C GLU A 31 6.96 10.73 -6.05
N PRO A 32 7.19 12.04 -6.27
CA PRO A 32 7.61 12.54 -7.57
C PRO A 32 9.03 12.09 -7.94
N CYS A 33 9.30 11.97 -9.23
CA CYS A 33 10.61 11.68 -9.77
C CYS A 33 10.80 12.35 -11.14
N SER A 34 12.02 12.76 -11.47
CA SER A 34 12.31 13.45 -12.75
C SER A 34 12.92 12.52 -13.79
N SER A 35 13.75 11.57 -13.34
CA SER A 35 14.33 10.48 -14.10
C SER A 35 15.10 9.60 -13.12
N GLY A 36 15.25 8.31 -13.44
CA GLY A 36 16.03 7.42 -12.59
C GLY A 36 15.84 5.96 -12.98
N PHE A 37 16.93 5.20 -12.87
CA PHE A 37 16.85 3.76 -13.05
C PHE A 37 15.88 3.14 -12.02
N PRO A 38 15.21 2.04 -12.38
CA PRO A 38 14.44 1.27 -11.42
C PRO A 38 15.35 0.83 -10.27
N CYS A 39 14.84 0.98 -9.05
CA CYS A 39 15.55 0.67 -7.82
C CYS A 39 14.89 -0.52 -7.13
N PRO A 40 15.65 -1.45 -6.52
CA PRO A 40 15.09 -2.42 -5.60
C PRO A 40 14.32 -1.74 -4.47
N SER A 41 13.16 -2.27 -4.15
CA SER A 41 12.29 -1.78 -3.07
C SER A 41 11.57 -2.94 -2.41
N LEU A 42 11.01 -2.68 -1.22
CA LEU A 42 10.26 -3.67 -0.45
C LEU A 42 8.83 -3.17 -0.19
N LEU A 43 7.89 -4.10 -0.10
CA LEU A 43 6.57 -3.86 0.47
C LEU A 43 6.47 -4.65 1.76
N SER A 44 5.90 -4.07 2.80
CA SER A 44 5.46 -4.80 3.97
C SER A 44 3.99 -5.15 3.81
N TYR A 45 3.73 -6.31 3.18
CA TYR A 45 2.39 -6.78 2.88
C TYR A 45 1.76 -7.43 4.11
N ILE A 46 0.63 -6.89 4.55
CA ILE A 46 -0.20 -7.45 5.61
C ILE A 46 -1.29 -8.28 4.95
N LEU A 47 -1.35 -9.57 5.26
CA LEU A 47 -2.30 -10.49 4.67
C LEU A 47 -3.74 -10.12 5.08
N PRO A 48 -4.65 -9.82 4.12
CA PRO A 48 -6.05 -9.59 4.46
C PRO A 48 -6.76 -10.88 4.91
N TRP A 49 -6.33 -12.04 4.37
CA TRP A 49 -6.84 -13.37 4.70
C TRP A 49 -5.73 -14.44 4.64
N ASP A 50 -6.01 -15.61 5.21
CA ASP A 50 -5.12 -16.78 5.15
C ASP A 50 -4.77 -17.13 3.70
N SER A 51 -3.49 -17.18 3.37
CA SER A 51 -3.03 -17.35 1.98
C SER A 51 -1.82 -18.28 1.91
N LYS A 52 -1.72 -19.07 0.84
CA LYS A 52 -0.47 -19.80 0.56
C LYS A 52 0.61 -18.83 0.09
N LEU A 53 1.87 -19.11 0.42
CA LEU A 53 3.00 -18.31 -0.05
C LEU A 53 3.07 -18.22 -1.58
N SER A 54 2.72 -19.30 -2.29
CA SER A 54 2.62 -19.30 -3.76
C SER A 54 1.53 -18.37 -4.30
N GLU A 55 0.40 -18.24 -3.61
CA GLU A 55 -0.68 -17.33 -4.00
C GLU A 55 -0.27 -15.86 -3.81
N ILE A 56 0.47 -15.57 -2.73
CA ILE A 56 1.07 -14.25 -2.50
C ILE A 56 2.10 -13.94 -3.61
N ALA A 57 2.95 -14.91 -3.94
CA ALA A 57 3.94 -14.78 -5.01
C ALA A 57 3.29 -14.46 -6.36
N THR A 58 2.23 -15.19 -6.73
CA THR A 58 1.43 -14.91 -7.93
C THR A 58 0.80 -13.53 -7.89
N ARG A 59 0.19 -13.13 -6.77
CA ARG A 59 -0.49 -11.82 -6.61
C ARG A 59 0.44 -10.63 -6.88
N PHE A 60 1.70 -10.73 -6.48
CA PHE A 60 2.70 -9.68 -6.69
C PHE A 60 3.56 -9.89 -7.94
N SER A 61 3.35 -10.97 -8.70
CA SER A 61 4.20 -11.34 -9.84
C SER A 61 5.68 -11.49 -9.45
N VAL A 62 5.95 -12.10 -8.29
CA VAL A 62 7.29 -12.31 -7.73
C VAL A 62 7.56 -13.80 -7.51
N ASN A 63 8.81 -14.24 -7.63
CA ASN A 63 9.19 -15.62 -7.32
C ASN A 63 9.10 -15.90 -5.81
N VAL A 64 8.58 -17.09 -5.44
CA VAL A 64 8.52 -17.57 -4.05
C VAL A 64 9.89 -17.48 -3.37
N SER A 65 10.97 -17.86 -4.07
CA SER A 65 12.33 -17.80 -3.55
C SER A 65 12.76 -16.39 -3.15
N ASN A 66 12.34 -15.37 -3.91
CA ASN A 66 12.68 -13.98 -3.62
C ASN A 66 11.93 -13.47 -2.39
N ILE A 67 10.67 -13.88 -2.21
CA ILE A 67 9.92 -13.59 -0.98
C ILE A 67 10.60 -14.26 0.22
N LEU A 68 10.94 -15.56 0.12
CA LEU A 68 11.63 -16.27 1.21
C LEU A 68 12.96 -15.60 1.58
N ALA A 69 13.78 -15.25 0.59
CA ALA A 69 15.04 -14.55 0.80
C ALA A 69 14.84 -13.17 1.47
N ALA A 70 13.85 -12.38 1.02
CA ALA A 70 13.53 -11.08 1.61
C ALA A 70 13.03 -11.16 3.05
N ASN A 71 12.53 -12.33 3.47
CA ASN A 71 12.07 -12.61 4.82
C ASN A 71 13.06 -13.48 5.63
N SER A 72 14.29 -13.65 5.13
CA SER A 72 15.35 -14.44 5.79
C SER A 72 14.94 -15.89 6.12
N VAL A 73 14.08 -16.50 5.31
CA VAL A 73 13.60 -17.87 5.50
C VAL A 73 14.48 -18.85 4.72
N PHE A 74 15.28 -19.63 5.45
CA PHE A 74 16.16 -20.66 4.92
C PHE A 74 16.06 -21.96 5.75
N PRO A 75 16.24 -23.16 5.14
CA PRO A 75 16.51 -23.39 3.72
C PRO A 75 15.27 -23.22 2.83
N ILE A 76 15.48 -22.81 1.57
CA ILE A 76 14.42 -22.75 0.56
C ILE A 76 14.21 -24.15 0.00
N THR A 77 13.01 -24.70 0.19
CA THR A 77 12.65 -26.05 -0.27
C THR A 77 11.45 -26.01 -1.23
N PRO A 78 11.20 -27.04 -2.04
CA PRO A 78 10.03 -27.09 -2.93
C PRO A 78 8.70 -26.97 -2.18
N SER A 79 8.62 -27.42 -0.92
CA SER A 79 7.41 -27.31 -0.10
C SER A 79 7.21 -25.91 0.50
N SER A 80 8.23 -25.06 0.54
CA SER A 80 8.15 -23.72 1.13
C SER A 80 7.04 -22.86 0.48
N GLY A 81 6.76 -23.04 -0.81
CA GLY A 81 5.66 -22.33 -1.49
C GLY A 81 4.25 -22.75 -1.04
N HIS A 82 4.09 -23.94 -0.47
CA HIS A 82 2.79 -24.48 -0.03
C HIS A 82 2.43 -24.07 1.40
N GLN A 83 3.33 -23.37 2.11
CA GLN A 83 3.06 -22.87 3.45
C GLN A 83 1.88 -21.90 3.43
N ILE A 84 0.91 -22.14 4.31
CA ILE A 84 -0.20 -21.22 4.56
C ILE A 84 0.23 -20.25 5.65
N LEU A 85 0.07 -18.96 5.39
CA LEU A 85 0.27 -17.88 6.34
C LEU A 85 -1.09 -17.35 6.76
N SER A 86 -1.30 -17.17 8.06
CA SER A 86 -2.57 -16.67 8.59
C SER A 86 -2.77 -15.18 8.27
N ALA A 87 -4.02 -14.75 8.20
CA ALA A 87 -4.42 -13.36 8.09
C ALA A 87 -3.67 -12.48 9.12
N LYS A 88 -3.38 -11.24 8.73
CA LYS A 88 -2.57 -10.26 9.48
C LYS A 88 -1.09 -10.59 9.64
N SER A 89 -0.61 -11.72 9.11
CA SER A 89 0.83 -11.95 8.98
C SER A 89 1.44 -10.86 8.08
N ILE A 90 2.70 -10.50 8.37
CA ILE A 90 3.47 -9.55 7.57
C ILE A 90 4.47 -10.31 6.71
N VAL A 91 4.52 -9.99 5.41
CA VAL A 91 5.48 -10.55 4.47
C VAL A 91 6.19 -9.42 3.72
N LYS A 92 7.52 -9.44 3.73
CA LYS A 92 8.34 -8.55 2.90
C LYS A 92 8.30 -9.01 1.45
N ILE A 93 7.81 -8.18 0.54
CA ILE A 93 7.74 -8.49 -0.90
C ILE A 93 8.76 -7.63 -1.65
N PRO A 94 9.78 -8.22 -2.29
CA PRO A 94 10.73 -7.47 -3.11
C PRO A 94 10.14 -7.16 -4.48
N PHE A 95 10.34 -5.94 -4.94
CA PHE A 95 9.89 -5.49 -6.26
C PHE A 95 10.80 -4.40 -6.84
N SER A 96 10.57 -4.09 -8.12
CA SER A 96 11.26 -3.00 -8.82
C SER A 96 10.42 -1.72 -8.77
N CYS A 97 11.06 -0.62 -8.40
CA CYS A 97 10.46 0.71 -8.29
C CYS A 97 10.97 1.63 -9.42
N PRO A 98 10.36 1.60 -10.62
CA PRO A 98 10.68 2.53 -11.69
C PRO A 98 10.12 3.95 -11.40
N CYS A 99 10.58 4.91 -12.19
CA CYS A 99 9.95 6.22 -12.33
C CYS A 99 9.06 6.18 -13.59
N VAL A 100 7.75 6.34 -13.43
CA VAL A 100 6.77 6.27 -14.54
C VAL A 100 5.87 7.49 -14.45
N ASP A 101 5.81 8.26 -15.54
CA ASP A 101 5.04 9.51 -15.63
C ASP A 101 5.36 10.51 -14.51
N GLY A 102 6.64 10.57 -14.13
CA GLY A 102 7.12 11.44 -13.07
C GLY A 102 6.75 11.01 -11.64
N ILE A 103 6.25 9.78 -11.46
CA ILE A 103 5.89 9.22 -10.14
C ILE A 103 6.61 7.88 -9.91
N ARG A 104 7.12 7.67 -8.69
CA ARG A 104 7.68 6.38 -8.26
C ARG A 104 6.55 5.43 -7.88
N ARG A 105 6.37 4.38 -8.69
CA ARG A 105 5.41 3.29 -8.46
C ARG A 105 5.80 2.06 -9.25
N SER A 106 5.43 0.88 -8.77
CA SER A 106 5.50 -0.34 -9.56
C SER A 106 4.49 -0.28 -10.71
N ILE A 107 4.87 -0.84 -11.85
CA ILE A 107 3.95 -1.13 -12.97
C ILE A 107 4.07 -2.59 -13.42
N SER A 108 4.81 -3.42 -12.68
CA SER A 108 5.10 -4.81 -13.05
C SER A 108 4.12 -5.81 -12.44
N THR A 109 3.28 -5.37 -11.49
CA THR A 109 2.24 -6.21 -10.92
C THR A 109 1.00 -6.12 -11.79
N ILE A 110 0.66 -7.23 -12.46
CA ILE A 110 -0.52 -7.34 -13.31
C ILE A 110 -1.53 -8.25 -12.61
N TYR A 111 -2.76 -7.79 -12.53
CA TYR A 111 -3.89 -8.52 -11.98
C TYR A 111 -4.89 -8.86 -13.08
N ASN A 112 -5.32 -10.11 -13.14
CA ASN A 112 -6.39 -10.53 -14.04
C ASN A 112 -7.71 -10.49 -13.29
N VAL A 113 -8.63 -9.66 -13.76
CA VAL A 113 -9.91 -9.41 -13.10
C VAL A 113 -10.77 -10.67 -13.11
N GLU A 114 -11.22 -11.09 -11.93
CA GLU A 114 -12.09 -12.23 -11.71
C GLU A 114 -13.57 -11.85 -11.65
N ALA A 115 -14.43 -12.86 -11.61
CA ALA A 115 -15.87 -12.65 -11.60
C ALA A 115 -16.29 -11.97 -10.28
N SER A 116 -17.10 -10.91 -10.40
CA SER A 116 -17.59 -10.08 -9.27
C SER A 116 -16.55 -9.19 -8.60
N ASP A 117 -15.36 -9.06 -9.19
CA ASP A 117 -14.38 -8.09 -8.69
C ASP A 117 -14.88 -6.65 -8.77
N THR A 118 -14.50 -5.89 -7.76
CA THR A 118 -14.59 -4.44 -7.73
C THR A 118 -13.21 -3.87 -7.50
N LEU A 119 -12.99 -2.60 -7.85
CA LEU A 119 -11.72 -1.93 -7.52
C LEU A 119 -11.43 -1.93 -6.01
N ALA A 120 -12.47 -1.91 -5.17
CA ALA A 120 -12.36 -1.99 -3.72
C ALA A 120 -11.90 -3.38 -3.26
N SER A 121 -12.49 -4.47 -3.74
CA SER A 121 -12.08 -5.84 -3.37
C SER A 121 -10.67 -6.17 -3.87
N ILE A 122 -10.30 -5.69 -5.06
CA ILE A 122 -8.94 -5.83 -5.58
C ILE A 122 -7.96 -5.08 -4.67
N SER A 123 -8.23 -3.82 -4.34
CA SER A 123 -7.43 -2.98 -3.44
C SER A 123 -7.26 -3.62 -2.05
N GLU A 124 -8.33 -4.16 -1.48
CA GLU A 124 -8.30 -4.91 -0.21
C GLU A 124 -7.36 -6.11 -0.29
N GLY A 125 -7.39 -6.86 -1.40
CA GLY A 125 -6.51 -7.99 -1.64
C GLY A 125 -5.01 -7.64 -1.67
N TYR A 126 -4.66 -6.37 -1.83
CA TYR A 126 -3.28 -5.88 -1.71
C TYR A 126 -2.93 -5.37 -0.32
N GLY A 127 -3.72 -5.72 0.72
CA GLY A 127 -3.41 -5.39 2.11
C GLY A 127 -3.46 -3.89 2.37
N GLY A 128 -4.26 -3.19 1.58
CA GLY A 128 -4.32 -1.74 1.56
C GLY A 128 -3.02 -1.11 1.10
N LEU A 129 -2.11 -1.77 0.37
CA LEU A 129 -0.89 -1.15 -0.19
C LEU A 129 -1.18 -0.12 -1.31
N VAL A 130 -2.35 -0.22 -1.93
CA VAL A 130 -2.80 0.62 -3.05
C VAL A 130 -4.31 0.77 -2.98
N GLY A 131 -4.82 1.97 -3.19
CA GLY A 131 -6.25 2.30 -3.15
C GLY A 131 -6.98 2.07 -4.48
N ALA A 132 -8.30 1.85 -4.39
CA ALA A 132 -9.18 1.65 -5.55
C ALA A 132 -9.07 2.77 -6.61
N GLU A 133 -9.04 4.04 -6.18
CA GLU A 133 -8.90 5.18 -7.11
C GLU A 133 -7.52 5.24 -7.78
N GLN A 134 -6.46 4.78 -7.12
CA GLN A 134 -5.13 4.69 -7.73
C GLN A 134 -5.11 3.63 -8.83
N ILE A 135 -5.72 2.46 -8.58
CA ILE A 135 -5.89 1.40 -9.58
C ILE A 135 -6.72 1.93 -10.76
N LYS A 136 -7.85 2.58 -10.47
CA LYS A 136 -8.74 3.16 -11.49
C LYS A 136 -8.00 4.14 -12.39
N THR A 137 -7.28 5.09 -11.79
CA THR A 137 -6.54 6.14 -12.51
C THR A 137 -5.41 5.55 -13.35
N MET A 138 -4.64 4.62 -12.78
CA MET A 138 -3.52 3.96 -13.50
C MET A 138 -3.99 3.23 -14.76
N ASN A 139 -5.18 2.63 -14.70
CA ASN A 139 -5.74 1.84 -15.80
C ASN A 139 -6.74 2.60 -16.66
N SER A 140 -6.90 3.91 -16.44
CA SER A 140 -7.88 4.75 -17.13
C SER A 140 -9.29 4.14 -17.10
N ILE A 141 -9.69 3.56 -15.97
CA ILE A 141 -11.00 2.91 -15.82
C ILE A 141 -12.07 3.98 -15.62
N ASN A 142 -13.07 3.98 -16.50
CA ASN A 142 -14.16 4.97 -16.52
C ASN A 142 -15.39 4.39 -17.25
N GLU A 143 -16.41 5.21 -17.50
CA GLU A 143 -17.66 4.78 -18.16
C GLU A 143 -17.45 4.18 -19.56
N THR A 144 -16.42 4.65 -20.29
CA THR A 144 -16.07 4.17 -21.64
C THR A 144 -15.05 3.03 -21.63
N ASN A 145 -14.39 2.80 -20.49
CA ASN A 145 -13.42 1.72 -20.26
C ASN A 145 -13.69 1.08 -18.89
N PRO A 146 -14.80 0.34 -18.73
CA PRO A 146 -15.17 -0.22 -17.45
C PRO A 146 -14.26 -1.38 -17.03
N LEU A 147 -14.18 -1.63 -15.72
CA LEU A 147 -13.55 -2.84 -15.19
C LEU A 147 -14.34 -4.07 -15.67
N THR A 148 -13.69 -4.96 -16.41
CA THR A 148 -14.33 -6.12 -17.04
C THR A 148 -13.64 -7.42 -16.64
N TYR A 149 -14.42 -8.48 -16.46
CA TYR A 149 -13.91 -9.82 -16.20
C TYR A 149 -12.90 -10.25 -17.28
N GLY A 150 -11.79 -10.85 -16.85
CA GLY A 150 -10.72 -11.32 -17.72
C GLY A 150 -9.78 -10.22 -18.23
N SER A 151 -10.07 -8.93 -17.97
CA SER A 151 -9.12 -7.86 -18.29
C SER A 151 -7.89 -7.95 -17.40
N SER A 152 -6.73 -7.62 -17.96
CA SER A 152 -5.49 -7.47 -17.20
C SER A 152 -5.30 -6.00 -16.85
N ILE A 153 -5.15 -5.70 -15.56
CA ILE A 153 -4.94 -4.35 -15.05
C ILE A 153 -3.62 -4.25 -14.30
N VAL A 154 -3.00 -3.07 -14.34
CA VAL A 154 -1.79 -2.74 -13.59
C VAL A 154 -2.15 -2.38 -12.16
N ILE A 155 -1.42 -2.91 -11.19
CA ILE A 155 -1.54 -2.55 -9.78
C ILE A 155 -0.38 -1.61 -9.41
N PRO A 156 -0.64 -0.29 -9.26
CA PRO A 156 0.40 0.71 -9.06
C PRO A 156 0.87 0.76 -7.59
N LEU A 157 1.78 -0.14 -7.22
CA LEU A 157 2.27 -0.23 -5.83
C LEU A 157 3.22 0.95 -5.52
N PRO A 158 2.97 1.73 -4.45
CA PRO A 158 3.76 2.92 -4.14
C PRO A 158 5.16 2.54 -3.69
N CYS A 159 6.13 3.36 -4.04
CA CYS A 159 7.53 3.11 -3.71
C CYS A 159 8.32 4.42 -3.63
N LYS A 160 9.45 4.36 -2.93
CA LYS A 160 10.38 5.48 -2.82
C LYS A 160 11.79 4.95 -3.02
N CYS A 161 12.65 5.75 -3.66
CA CYS A 161 14.08 5.49 -3.59
C CYS A 161 14.91 6.74 -3.85
N LEU A 162 16.03 6.82 -3.16
CA LEU A 162 17.04 7.87 -3.28
C LEU A 162 18.36 7.23 -3.77
N ASN A 163 18.33 6.63 -4.96
CA ASN A 163 19.46 5.89 -5.55
C ASN A 163 20.02 4.73 -4.69
N ASN A 164 19.26 4.29 -3.68
CA ASN A 164 19.64 3.25 -2.72
C ASN A 164 20.95 3.51 -1.98
N VAL A 165 21.36 4.77 -1.86
CA VAL A 165 22.53 5.18 -1.08
C VAL A 165 22.09 6.21 -0.07
N ASN A 166 22.37 5.95 1.21
CA ASN A 166 22.22 6.94 2.26
C ASN A 166 23.51 6.95 3.09
N ASN A 167 24.19 8.09 3.16
CA ASN A 167 25.47 8.24 3.87
C ASN A 167 26.57 7.21 3.49
N GLY A 168 26.55 6.70 2.26
CA GLY A 168 27.52 5.72 1.77
C GLY A 168 27.08 4.26 1.89
N ASP A 169 25.97 3.98 2.60
CA ASP A 169 25.43 2.63 2.78
C ASP A 169 24.35 2.31 1.75
N THR A 170 24.28 1.03 1.37
CA THR A 170 23.19 0.52 0.54
C THR A 170 21.91 0.47 1.36
N THR A 171 20.89 1.20 0.90
CA THR A 171 19.60 1.30 1.57
C THR A 171 18.47 0.89 0.65
N VAL A 172 17.47 0.23 1.22
CA VAL A 172 16.24 -0.15 0.53
C VAL A 172 15.08 0.47 1.28
N TYR A 173 14.15 1.08 0.56
CA TYR A 173 12.94 1.62 1.17
C TYR A 173 11.84 0.57 1.14
N MET A 174 11.06 0.54 2.22
CA MET A 174 9.93 -0.37 2.36
C MET A 174 8.63 0.41 2.52
N SER A 175 7.65 0.16 1.65
CA SER A 175 6.32 0.74 1.79
C SER A 175 5.52 -0.02 2.85
N TYR A 176 4.95 0.71 3.81
CA TYR A 176 4.24 0.18 4.96
C TYR A 176 2.89 0.86 5.16
N VAL A 177 1.84 0.08 5.44
CA VAL A 177 0.51 0.60 5.78
C VAL A 177 0.40 0.69 7.29
N VAL A 178 0.27 1.90 7.82
CA VAL A 178 0.13 2.12 9.27
C VAL A 178 -1.16 1.50 9.76
N GLN A 179 -1.05 0.64 10.77
CA GLN A 179 -2.17 -0.01 11.40
C GLN A 179 -2.76 0.85 12.52
N LYS A 180 -4.07 0.70 12.73
CA LYS A 180 -4.80 1.42 13.78
C LYS A 180 -4.14 1.20 15.15
N GLY A 181 -3.87 2.29 15.86
CA GLY A 181 -3.27 2.26 17.20
C GLY A 181 -1.74 2.23 17.22
N GLN A 182 -1.06 2.21 16.08
CA GLN A 182 0.39 2.34 16.03
C GLN A 182 0.86 3.80 16.15
N SER A 183 2.02 3.98 16.78
CA SER A 183 2.78 5.23 16.78
C SER A 183 4.06 5.09 15.94
N LEU A 184 4.64 6.23 15.51
CA LEU A 184 5.95 6.22 14.83
C LEU A 184 7.02 5.49 15.66
N GLY A 185 7.00 5.66 16.99
CA GLY A 185 7.90 4.94 17.89
C GLY A 185 7.73 3.43 17.82
N SER A 186 6.48 2.93 17.87
CA SER A 186 6.21 1.49 17.78
C SER A 186 6.63 0.89 16.42
N ILE A 187 6.46 1.64 15.33
CA ILE A 187 6.85 1.24 13.98
C ILE A 187 8.37 1.25 13.85
N ALA A 188 9.03 2.30 14.34
CA ALA A 188 10.47 2.42 14.33
C ALA A 188 11.14 1.24 15.05
N THR A 189 10.65 0.88 16.25
CA THR A 189 11.11 -0.29 16.99
C THR A 189 10.86 -1.60 16.22
N MET A 190 9.68 -1.78 15.63
CA MET A 190 9.33 -3.00 14.89
C MET A 190 10.25 -3.25 13.69
N TYR A 191 10.67 -2.19 13.00
CA TYR A 191 11.45 -2.27 11.76
C TYR A 191 12.91 -1.90 11.91
N GLY A 192 13.40 -1.70 13.13
CA GLY A 192 14.80 -1.37 13.41
C GLY A 192 15.26 -0.06 12.77
N THR A 193 14.40 0.96 12.75
CA THR A 193 14.69 2.32 12.26
C THR A 193 14.46 3.34 13.37
N THR A 194 14.60 4.65 13.10
CA THR A 194 14.38 5.71 14.09
C THR A 194 13.16 6.55 13.74
N VAL A 195 12.52 7.15 14.75
CA VAL A 195 11.42 8.11 14.50
C VAL A 195 11.90 9.27 13.63
N SER A 196 13.12 9.76 13.83
CA SER A 196 13.71 10.82 13.01
C SER A 196 13.85 10.41 11.54
N ASP A 197 14.25 9.16 11.26
CA ASP A 197 14.32 8.66 9.88
C ASP A 197 12.93 8.54 9.27
N LEU A 198 11.95 8.03 10.03
CA LEU A 198 10.56 7.95 9.58
C LEU A 198 10.00 9.34 9.26
N GLU A 199 10.21 10.33 10.12
CA GLU A 199 9.78 11.70 9.91
C GLU A 199 10.45 12.32 8.68
N SER A 200 11.78 12.19 8.58
CA SER A 200 12.58 12.71 7.47
C SER A 200 12.16 12.12 6.12
N VAL A 201 12.07 10.78 6.04
CA VAL A 201 11.74 10.08 4.80
C VAL A 201 10.30 10.38 4.33
N ASN A 202 9.37 10.57 5.27
CA ASN A 202 7.95 10.79 4.97
C ASN A 202 7.51 12.25 5.02
N GLY A 203 8.44 13.19 5.29
CA GLY A 203 8.13 14.60 5.43
C GLY A 203 7.13 14.90 6.55
N LEU A 204 7.13 14.11 7.63
CA LEU A 204 6.24 14.29 8.78
C LEU A 204 6.87 15.29 9.75
N GLY A 205 6.16 16.36 10.09
CA GLY A 205 6.54 17.23 11.22
C GLY A 205 6.11 16.63 12.57
N GLN A 206 6.67 17.12 13.69
CA GLN A 206 6.48 16.63 15.07
C GLN A 206 5.01 16.50 15.57
N MET A 207 4.01 16.93 14.82
CA MET A 207 2.60 16.98 15.23
C MET A 207 1.60 16.33 14.26
N GLN A 208 2.06 15.51 13.32
CA GLN A 208 1.13 14.87 12.40
C GLN A 208 0.55 13.58 13.01
N LEU A 209 -0.67 13.70 13.54
CA LEU A 209 -1.49 12.54 13.89
C LEU A 209 -1.76 11.71 12.63
N ILE A 210 -1.37 10.44 12.68
CA ILE A 210 -1.56 9.49 11.60
C ILE A 210 -3.06 9.13 11.57
N GLN A 211 -3.82 9.67 10.62
CA GLN A 211 -5.22 9.26 10.39
C GLN A 211 -5.27 7.93 9.63
N GLU A 212 -6.36 7.20 9.79
CA GLU A 212 -6.55 5.86 9.20
C GLU A 212 -6.25 5.89 7.69
N THR A 213 -5.42 4.95 7.22
CA THR A 213 -4.84 4.84 5.86
C THR A 213 -3.66 5.77 5.57
N TYR A 214 -2.69 5.82 6.46
CA TYR A 214 -1.40 6.45 6.19
C TYR A 214 -0.39 5.40 5.74
N TYR A 215 0.31 5.70 4.65
CA TYR A 215 1.46 4.94 4.19
C TYR A 215 2.73 5.59 4.72
N LEU A 216 3.69 4.77 5.14
CA LEU A 216 5.05 5.20 5.44
C LEU A 216 6.04 4.46 4.55
N PHE A 217 7.00 5.19 4.03
CA PHE A 217 8.25 4.64 3.52
C PHE A 217 9.22 4.49 4.68
N LEU A 218 9.63 3.26 4.96
CA LEU A 218 10.58 2.92 6.01
C LEU A 218 11.96 2.76 5.38
N LEU A 219 12.98 3.40 5.94
CA LEU A 219 14.37 3.16 5.55
C LEU A 219 14.81 1.81 6.13
N GLN A 220 15.36 0.92 5.29
CA GLN A 220 15.99 -0.33 5.73
C GLN A 220 17.47 -0.30 5.32
N HIS A 221 18.35 -0.45 6.30
CA HIS A 221 19.76 -0.64 6.06
C HIS A 221 19.98 -2.08 5.63
N VAL A 222 20.63 -2.28 4.47
CA VAL A 222 21.09 -3.61 4.08
C VAL A 222 22.35 -3.86 4.89
N HIS A 223 22.25 -4.59 6.01
CA HIS A 223 23.45 -5.12 6.64
C HIS A 223 24.16 -6.01 5.61
N GLN A 224 25.27 -5.53 5.08
CA GLN A 224 26.29 -6.41 4.50
C GLN A 224 26.71 -7.32 5.66
N GLN A 225 26.23 -8.57 5.66
CA GLN A 225 26.87 -9.57 6.49
C GLN A 225 28.34 -9.66 6.03
N PRO A 226 29.29 -9.69 6.98
CA PRO A 226 30.71 -9.82 6.65
C PRO A 226 31.02 -11.13 5.93
#